data_AF-A0A932UGF8-F1
#
_entry.id   AF-A0A932UGF8-F1
#
_cell.length_a   1.000
_cell.length_b   1.000
_cell.length_c   1.000
_cell.angle_alpha   90.00
_cell.angle_beta   90.00
_cell.angle_gamma   90.00
#
_symmetry.space_group_name_H-M   'P 1'
#
loop_
_entity.id
_entity.type
_entity.pdbx_description
1 polymer ?
#
loop_
_entity_poly.entity_id
_entity_poly.type
_entity_poly.pdbx_seq_one_letter_code
_entity_poly.pdbx_strand_id
1 'polypeptide(L)'
;MADLELKKIQPNKLGPDLTFSKVGLDELASSIKQYGVLEPIMVRPSNGHFEVVVGERRYRAAQQAGLDSVPVVIKNYSDEEVMEINLVENMQREDLSAVEKAKLCQEMRSRWPDRYPTYEKIAKRIGVDSGTVRTWMRTLHLPEEVQVRIAPRESQRVPDGKIAYRTALAIAEHIKEPAKQIQIAAQIAEERMPKAAAREFIRKTAAESKPTAPKVVQEVVRDSQPTLVFNHRNYKSVLSGSKTQATRRRVDPNIREGSLIRGAVSYFADLQVEGITRKRLKELTALDAEREGGYSLEEFKAYWTKQYGKWNPDEVVSLVRFKVVRVR
;
A
#
# COMPACT_ATOMS: atom_id res chain seq x y z
N MET A 1 -12.38 -40.73 16.05
CA MET A 1 -11.47 -40.31 17.13
C MET A 1 -10.81 -41.58 17.63
N ALA A 2 -9.49 -41.60 17.76
CA ALA A 2 -8.71 -42.76 18.19
C ALA A 2 -7.80 -42.36 19.34
N ASP A 3 -7.37 -43.31 20.15
CA ASP A 3 -6.34 -43.08 21.17
C ASP A 3 -5.02 -43.68 20.66
N LEU A 4 -3.96 -42.87 20.60
CA LEU A 4 -2.67 -43.29 20.06
C LEU A 4 -1.59 -43.17 21.12
N GLU A 5 -0.73 -44.19 21.19
CA GLU A 5 0.47 -44.16 22.03
C GLU A 5 1.37 -42.98 21.62
N LEU A 6 1.78 -42.16 22.59
CA LEU A 6 2.58 -40.97 22.34
C LEU A 6 3.92 -41.27 21.63
N LYS A 7 4.53 -42.43 21.90
CA LYS A 7 5.76 -42.91 21.25
C LYS A 7 5.61 -43.12 19.73
N LYS A 8 4.38 -43.25 19.22
CA LYS A 8 4.10 -43.40 17.77
C LYS A 8 3.89 -42.07 17.07
N ILE A 9 3.76 -40.97 17.82
CA ILE A 9 3.53 -39.63 17.30
C ILE A 9 4.85 -38.86 17.33
N GLN A 10 5.16 -38.16 16.25
CA GLN A 10 6.35 -37.32 16.08
C GLN A 10 5.95 -35.87 15.81
N PRO A 11 6.78 -34.89 16.22
CA PRO A 11 6.54 -33.50 15.92
C PRO A 11 6.63 -33.24 14.41
N ASN A 12 5.93 -32.20 13.97
CA ASN A 12 5.97 -31.78 12.58
C ASN A 12 7.33 -31.21 12.19
N LYS A 13 7.98 -31.77 11.16
CA LYS A 13 9.26 -31.22 10.65
C LYS A 13 9.08 -30.04 9.69
N LEU A 14 7.86 -29.85 9.18
CA LEU A 14 7.51 -28.85 8.18
C LEU A 14 6.90 -27.58 8.82
N GLY A 15 6.74 -27.56 10.14
CA GLY A 15 6.26 -26.40 10.90
C GLY A 15 7.36 -25.39 11.21
N PRO A 16 7.02 -24.13 11.50
CA PRO A 16 7.99 -23.18 12.04
C PRO A 16 8.50 -23.65 13.41
N ASP A 17 9.75 -23.34 13.75
CA ASP A 17 10.29 -23.59 15.09
C ASP A 17 9.48 -22.79 16.12
N LEU A 18 8.59 -23.48 16.83
CA LEU A 18 7.76 -22.86 17.84
C LEU A 18 8.56 -22.72 19.14
N THR A 19 9.05 -21.51 19.42
CA THR A 19 9.54 -21.15 20.75
C THR A 19 8.36 -20.93 21.68
N PHE A 20 8.02 -21.92 22.50
CA PHE A 20 6.98 -21.81 23.51
C PHE A 20 7.54 -21.19 24.79
N SER A 21 6.78 -20.29 25.43
CA SER A 21 7.10 -19.88 26.80
C SER A 21 7.02 -21.08 27.72
N LYS A 22 8.13 -21.36 28.43
CA LYS A 22 8.24 -22.49 29.37
C LYS A 22 7.10 -22.49 30.40
N VAL A 23 6.77 -21.31 30.93
CA VAL A 23 5.69 -21.12 31.91
C VAL A 23 4.33 -21.59 31.37
N GLY A 24 3.99 -21.21 30.14
CA GLY A 24 2.71 -21.58 29.53
C GLY A 24 2.62 -23.04 29.07
N LEU A 25 3.75 -23.74 28.98
CA LEU A 25 3.78 -25.18 28.70
C LEU A 25 3.63 -26.00 30.00
N ASP A 26 4.29 -25.56 31.09
CA ASP A 26 4.22 -26.20 32.41
C ASP A 26 2.80 -26.18 32.99
N GLU A 27 2.09 -25.06 32.84
CA GLU A 27 0.67 -24.92 33.24
C GLU A 27 -0.23 -25.86 32.44
N LEU A 28 -0.02 -25.95 31.12
CA LEU A 28 -0.79 -26.84 30.24
C LEU A 28 -0.51 -28.31 30.56
N ALA A 29 0.74 -28.68 30.81
CA ALA A 29 1.13 -30.03 31.20
C ALA A 29 0.49 -30.42 32.54
N SER A 30 0.46 -29.50 33.51
CA SER A 30 -0.21 -29.72 34.81
C SER A 30 -1.72 -29.94 34.63
N SER A 31 -2.37 -29.15 33.78
CA SER A 31 -3.79 -29.31 33.44
C SER A 31 -4.05 -30.66 32.73
N ILE A 32 -3.24 -31.00 31.73
CA ILE A 32 -3.35 -32.27 31.00
C ILE A 32 -3.12 -33.48 31.92
N LYS A 33 -2.22 -33.36 32.90
CA LYS A 33 -2.02 -34.42 33.89
C LYS A 33 -3.26 -34.66 34.76
N GLN A 34 -4.03 -33.60 35.05
CA GLN A 34 -5.22 -33.69 35.89
C GLN A 34 -6.47 -34.10 35.11
N TYR A 35 -6.67 -33.56 33.90
CA TYR A 35 -7.92 -33.69 33.15
C TYR A 35 -7.77 -34.50 31.85
N GLY A 36 -6.56 -34.91 31.50
CA GLY A 36 -6.25 -35.46 30.18
C GLY A 36 -6.26 -34.40 29.08
N VAL A 37 -6.09 -34.86 27.85
CA VAL A 37 -6.18 -33.99 26.66
C VAL A 37 -7.65 -33.91 26.23
N LEU A 38 -8.31 -32.79 26.54
CA LEU A 38 -9.73 -32.60 26.23
C LEU A 38 -10.00 -32.41 24.73
N GLU A 39 -9.15 -31.63 24.05
CA GLU A 39 -9.24 -31.43 22.61
C GLU A 39 -8.25 -32.36 21.89
N PRO A 40 -8.72 -33.23 20.98
CA PRO A 40 -7.85 -34.17 20.28
C PRO A 40 -6.77 -33.51 19.43
N ILE A 41 -5.60 -34.15 19.36
CA ILE A 41 -4.48 -33.73 18.50
C ILE A 41 -4.74 -34.22 17.07
N MET A 42 -4.54 -33.37 16.08
CA MET A 42 -4.67 -33.79 14.68
C MET A 42 -3.35 -34.34 14.19
N VAL A 43 -3.37 -35.55 13.63
CA VAL A 43 -2.18 -36.23 13.13
C VAL A 43 -2.40 -36.78 11.72
N ARG A 44 -1.31 -36.97 10.98
CA ARG A 44 -1.32 -37.71 9.71
C ARG A 44 -0.42 -38.94 9.76
N PRO A 45 -0.71 -40.02 9.02
CA PRO A 45 0.24 -41.11 8.84
C PRO A 45 1.51 -40.64 8.12
N SER A 46 2.68 -41.08 8.58
CA SER A 46 3.99 -40.79 7.97
C SER A 46 5.00 -41.89 8.32
N ASN A 47 5.50 -42.63 7.32
CA ASN A 47 6.56 -43.63 7.46
C ASN A 47 6.41 -44.60 8.66
N GLY A 48 5.22 -45.19 8.85
CA GLY A 48 4.95 -46.12 9.96
C GLY A 48 4.74 -45.45 11.33
N HIS A 49 4.79 -44.12 11.38
CA HIS A 49 4.48 -43.28 12.52
C HIS A 49 3.32 -42.33 12.20
N PHE A 50 3.00 -41.46 13.15
CA PHE A 50 2.08 -40.35 12.98
C PHE A 50 2.82 -39.03 13.18
N GLU A 51 2.52 -38.03 12.37
CA GLU A 51 3.09 -36.69 12.50
C GLU A 51 2.01 -35.71 12.93
N VAL A 52 2.34 -34.82 13.88
CA VAL A 52 1.42 -33.77 14.34
C VAL A 52 1.13 -32.78 13.20
N VAL A 53 -0.16 -32.55 12.94
CA VAL A 53 -0.62 -31.52 12.00
C VAL A 53 -1.13 -30.30 12.75
N VAL A 54 -1.92 -30.50 13.81
CA VAL A 54 -2.42 -29.41 14.68
C VAL A 54 -2.38 -29.85 16.13
N GLY A 55 -1.98 -28.94 17.03
CA GLY A 55 -1.94 -29.20 18.46
C GLY A 55 -0.55 -29.53 19.00
N GLU A 56 0.52 -29.02 18.39
CA GLU A 56 1.92 -29.23 18.83
C GLU A 56 2.12 -28.91 20.32
N ARG A 57 1.48 -27.85 20.84
CA ARG A 57 1.51 -27.51 22.28
C ARG A 57 0.90 -28.60 23.16
N ARG A 58 -0.23 -29.17 22.73
CA ARG A 58 -0.92 -30.25 23.46
C ARG A 58 -0.11 -31.53 23.41
N TYR A 59 0.50 -31.85 22.27
CA TYR A 59 1.41 -32.98 22.13
C TYR A 59 2.61 -32.86 23.09
N ARG A 60 3.32 -31.73 23.09
CA ARG A 60 4.47 -31.51 23.99
C ARG A 60 4.08 -31.49 25.46
N ALA A 61 2.97 -30.85 25.81
CA ALA A 61 2.47 -30.83 27.18
C ALA A 61 2.03 -32.22 27.66
N ALA A 62 1.46 -33.05 26.78
CA ALA A 62 1.13 -34.45 27.09
C ALA A 62 2.38 -35.31 27.31
N GLN A 63 3.44 -35.09 26.53
CA GLN A 63 4.75 -35.72 26.77
C GLN A 63 5.31 -35.32 28.14
N GLN A 64 5.28 -34.02 28.46
CA GLN A 64 5.75 -33.50 29.74
C GLN A 64 4.90 -33.99 30.94
N ALA A 65 3.60 -34.16 30.74
CA ALA A 65 2.68 -34.71 31.74
C ALA A 65 2.92 -36.21 32.01
N GLY A 66 3.66 -36.89 31.14
CA GLY A 66 3.95 -38.33 31.25
C GLY A 66 2.76 -39.21 30.88
N LEU A 67 1.90 -38.77 29.95
CA LEU A 67 0.83 -39.62 29.44
C LEU A 67 1.39 -40.73 28.53
N ASP A 68 0.74 -41.90 28.52
CA ASP A 68 1.10 -43.01 27.62
C ASP A 68 0.44 -42.87 26.24
N SER A 69 -0.81 -42.40 26.21
CA SER A 69 -1.63 -42.20 25.01
C SER A 69 -2.35 -40.85 25.01
N VAL A 70 -2.76 -40.41 23.83
CA VAL A 70 -3.52 -39.17 23.63
C VAL A 70 -4.63 -39.36 22.60
N PRO A 71 -5.80 -38.72 22.80
CA PRO A 71 -6.85 -38.70 21.81
C PRO A 71 -6.41 -37.93 20.57
N VAL A 72 -6.60 -38.56 19.41
CA VAL A 72 -6.23 -38.03 18.12
C VAL A 72 -7.36 -38.08 17.09
N VAL A 73 -7.22 -37.20 16.10
CA VAL A 73 -7.94 -37.28 14.83
C VAL A 73 -6.91 -37.55 13.73
N ILE A 74 -6.97 -38.75 13.15
CA ILE A 74 -6.10 -39.16 12.04
C ILE A 74 -6.73 -38.69 10.74
N LYS A 75 -5.98 -37.91 9.96
CA LYS A 75 -6.37 -37.49 8.61
C LYS A 75 -5.21 -37.65 7.65
N ASN A 76 -5.52 -38.05 6.41
CA ASN A 76 -4.54 -38.14 5.36
C ASN A 76 -4.36 -36.74 4.76
N TYR A 77 -3.20 -36.14 5.01
CA TYR A 77 -2.79 -34.86 4.44
C TYR A 77 -1.43 -35.00 3.75
N SER A 78 -1.32 -34.47 2.54
CA SER A 78 -0.05 -34.26 1.86
C SER A 78 0.83 -33.26 2.62
N ASP A 79 2.15 -33.28 2.35
CA ASP A 79 3.10 -32.31 2.93
C ASP A 79 2.66 -30.87 2.66
N GLU A 80 2.15 -30.65 1.46
CA GLU A 80 1.69 -29.35 1.01
C GLU A 80 0.44 -28.87 1.77
N GLU A 81 -0.53 -29.75 2.03
CA GLU A 81 -1.70 -29.44 2.86
C GLU A 81 -1.32 -29.18 4.31
N VAL A 82 -0.38 -29.95 4.86
CA VAL A 82 0.11 -29.74 6.24
C VAL A 82 0.80 -28.38 6.36
N MET A 83 1.65 -28.01 5.41
CA MET A 83 2.26 -26.67 5.37
C MET A 83 1.20 -25.57 5.30
N GLU A 84 0.17 -25.74 4.47
CA GLU A 84 -0.93 -24.77 4.35
C GLU A 84 -1.70 -24.63 5.67
N ILE A 85 -2.04 -25.74 6.31
CA ILE A 85 -2.74 -25.75 7.60
C ILE A 85 -1.92 -25.03 8.67
N ASN A 86 -0.62 -25.34 8.76
CA ASN A 86 0.29 -24.69 9.70
C ASN A 86 0.39 -23.18 9.46
N LEU A 87 0.46 -22.76 8.19
CA LEU A 87 0.53 -21.35 7.84
C LEU A 87 -0.76 -20.61 8.24
N VAL A 88 -1.92 -21.22 7.99
CA VAL A 88 -3.23 -20.65 8.35
C VAL A 88 -3.39 -20.57 9.88
N GLU A 89 -3.01 -21.60 10.63
CA GLU A 89 -3.06 -21.60 12.10
C GLU A 89 -2.15 -20.51 12.67
N ASN A 90 -0.91 -20.42 12.19
CA ASN A 90 0.02 -19.38 12.61
C ASN A 90 -0.56 -17.98 12.33
N MET A 91 -1.22 -17.78 11.19
CA MET A 91 -1.84 -16.49 10.83
C MET A 91 -3.02 -16.10 11.72
N GLN A 92 -3.74 -17.07 12.29
CA GLN A 92 -4.88 -16.85 13.18
C GLN A 92 -4.48 -16.44 14.60
N ARG A 93 -3.18 -16.42 14.90
CA ARG A 93 -2.65 -15.88 16.15
C ARG A 93 -3.07 -14.42 16.36
N GLU A 94 -3.57 -14.15 17.57
CA GLU A 94 -4.05 -12.82 17.96
C GLU A 94 -2.93 -11.81 18.23
N ASP A 95 -1.73 -12.30 18.53
CA ASP A 95 -0.55 -11.50 18.87
C ASP A 95 0.26 -11.06 17.64
N LEU A 96 -0.11 -11.50 16.43
CA LEU A 96 0.54 -11.10 15.18
C LEU A 96 0.10 -9.71 14.71
N SER A 97 1.11 -8.88 14.41
CA SER A 97 0.93 -7.57 13.79
C SER A 97 0.31 -7.69 12.39
N ALA A 98 -0.29 -6.60 11.92
CA ALA A 98 -0.75 -6.49 10.54
C ALA A 98 0.35 -6.77 9.51
N VAL A 99 1.61 -6.42 9.83
CA VAL A 99 2.78 -6.67 8.96
C VAL A 99 3.09 -8.16 8.91
N GLU A 100 3.12 -8.85 10.05
CA GLU A 100 3.38 -10.29 10.09
C GLU A 100 2.27 -11.08 9.37
N LYS A 101 1.00 -10.70 9.58
CA LYS A 101 -0.12 -11.29 8.83
C LYS A 101 0.01 -11.03 7.33
N ALA A 102 0.47 -9.85 6.92
CA ALA A 102 0.73 -9.55 5.52
C ALA A 102 1.85 -10.41 4.93
N LYS A 103 2.94 -10.64 5.66
CA LYS A 103 4.04 -11.53 5.25
C LYS A 103 3.54 -12.97 5.05
N LEU A 104 2.73 -13.48 5.97
CA LEU A 104 2.11 -14.81 5.84
C LEU A 104 1.15 -14.88 4.63
N CYS A 105 0.37 -13.82 4.37
CA CYS A 105 -0.45 -13.73 3.16
C CYS A 105 0.40 -13.74 1.89
N GLN A 106 1.53 -13.03 1.87
CA GLN A 106 2.46 -13.00 0.75
C GLN A 106 3.10 -14.38 0.52
N GLU A 107 3.51 -15.05 1.59
CA GLU A 107 4.05 -16.40 1.55
C GLU A 107 3.04 -17.40 0.98
N MET A 108 1.78 -17.34 1.45
CA MET A 108 0.69 -18.18 0.95
C MET A 108 0.49 -18.03 -0.57
N ARG A 109 0.56 -16.81 -1.10
CA ARG A 109 0.50 -16.55 -2.54
C ARG A 109 1.72 -17.03 -3.30
N SER A 110 2.91 -16.90 -2.70
CA SER A 110 4.16 -17.31 -3.33
C SER A 110 4.28 -18.82 -3.41
N ARG A 111 3.84 -19.54 -2.37
CA ARG A 111 3.90 -21.01 -2.34
C ARG A 111 2.80 -21.64 -3.18
N TRP A 112 1.60 -21.05 -3.21
CA TRP A 112 0.45 -21.62 -3.92
C TRP A 112 -0.28 -20.59 -4.80
N PRO A 113 0.38 -20.11 -5.87
CA PRO A 113 -0.17 -19.06 -6.74
C PRO A 113 -1.50 -19.46 -7.39
N ASP A 114 -1.66 -20.74 -7.75
CA ASP A 114 -2.88 -21.24 -8.39
C ASP A 114 -4.06 -21.36 -7.42
N ARG A 115 -3.80 -21.65 -6.13
CA ARG A 115 -4.85 -21.70 -5.08
C ARG A 115 -5.21 -20.32 -4.56
N TYR A 116 -4.24 -19.41 -4.47
CA TYR A 116 -4.42 -18.06 -3.93
C TYR A 116 -4.05 -16.95 -4.91
N PRO A 117 -4.68 -16.90 -6.10
CA PRO A 117 -4.40 -15.85 -7.08
C PRO A 117 -4.89 -14.48 -6.59
N THR A 118 -5.91 -14.45 -5.73
CA THR A 118 -6.57 -13.22 -5.27
C THR A 118 -6.68 -13.12 -3.74
N TYR A 119 -6.84 -11.90 -3.23
CA TYR A 119 -7.03 -11.66 -1.80
C TYR A 119 -8.35 -12.23 -1.27
N GLU A 120 -9.36 -12.36 -2.11
CA GLU A 120 -10.65 -12.97 -1.77
C GLU A 120 -10.49 -14.46 -1.42
N LYS A 121 -9.62 -15.19 -2.12
CA LYS A 121 -9.34 -16.61 -1.83
C LYS A 121 -8.62 -16.77 -0.49
N ILE A 122 -7.65 -15.91 -0.20
CA ILE A 122 -6.93 -15.89 1.09
C ILE A 122 -7.91 -15.55 2.21
N ALA A 123 -8.69 -14.49 2.05
CA ALA A 123 -9.66 -14.01 3.03
C ALA A 123 -10.68 -15.10 3.39
N LYS A 124 -11.23 -15.78 2.37
CA LYS A 124 -12.13 -16.93 2.57
C LYS A 124 -11.45 -18.06 3.35
N ARG A 125 -10.18 -18.33 3.07
CA ARG A 125 -9.45 -19.44 3.71
C ARG A 125 -9.18 -19.18 5.19
N ILE A 126 -8.88 -17.94 5.56
CA ILE A 126 -8.53 -17.56 6.94
C ILE A 126 -9.71 -17.02 7.75
N GLY A 127 -10.88 -16.82 7.11
CA GLY A 127 -12.12 -16.41 7.78
C GLY A 127 -12.24 -14.90 8.03
N VAL A 128 -11.70 -14.05 7.14
CA VAL A 128 -11.79 -12.58 7.25
C VAL A 128 -12.33 -11.96 5.96
N ASP A 129 -12.55 -10.63 5.95
CA ASP A 129 -12.93 -9.92 4.73
C ASP A 129 -11.72 -9.64 3.82
N SER A 130 -11.95 -9.55 2.51
CA SER A 130 -10.88 -9.28 1.55
C SER A 130 -10.28 -7.87 1.70
N GLY A 131 -11.04 -6.91 2.23
CA GLY A 131 -10.56 -5.58 2.59
C GLY A 131 -9.50 -5.61 3.71
N THR A 132 -9.64 -6.50 4.68
CA THR A 132 -8.68 -6.72 5.77
C THR A 132 -7.37 -7.26 5.22
N VAL A 133 -7.43 -8.29 4.37
CA VAL A 133 -6.23 -8.82 3.69
C VAL A 133 -5.54 -7.73 2.86
N ARG A 134 -6.31 -6.95 2.08
CA ARG A 134 -5.76 -5.82 1.31
C ARG A 134 -5.10 -4.78 2.20
N THR A 135 -5.68 -4.52 3.37
CA THR A 135 -5.15 -3.54 4.34
C THR A 135 -3.84 -4.01 4.95
N TRP A 136 -3.74 -5.29 5.33
CA TRP A 136 -2.48 -5.90 5.76
C TRP A 136 -1.43 -5.83 4.64
N MET A 137 -1.76 -6.24 3.41
CA MET A 137 -0.82 -6.19 2.29
C MET A 137 -0.26 -4.79 2.00
N ARG A 138 -1.01 -3.72 2.28
CA ARG A 138 -0.51 -2.34 2.16
C ARG A 138 0.61 -2.02 3.14
N THR A 139 0.68 -2.67 4.31
CA THR A 139 1.74 -2.40 5.29
C THR A 139 3.11 -2.86 4.82
N LEU A 140 3.18 -3.82 3.89
CA LEU A 140 4.46 -4.27 3.30
C LEU A 140 5.14 -3.21 2.43
N HIS A 141 4.39 -2.20 1.98
CA HIS A 141 4.93 -1.10 1.18
C HIS A 141 5.45 0.06 2.03
N LEU A 142 5.34 -0.03 3.36
CA LEU A 142 5.90 0.95 4.28
C LEU A 142 7.41 0.74 4.43
N PRO A 143 8.20 1.78 4.74
CA PRO A 143 9.59 1.63 5.15
C PRO A 143 9.72 0.66 6.33
N GLU A 144 10.81 -0.10 6.39
CA GLU A 144 11.01 -1.15 7.39
C GLU A 144 10.95 -0.61 8.82
N GLU A 145 11.49 0.58 9.05
CA GLU A 145 11.46 1.27 10.34
C GLU A 145 10.04 1.64 10.77
N VAL A 146 9.15 1.93 9.81
CA VAL A 146 7.72 2.14 10.09
C VAL A 146 7.03 0.81 10.39
N GLN A 147 7.37 -0.25 9.64
CA GLN A 147 6.82 -1.59 9.86
C GLN A 147 7.15 -2.10 11.27
N VAL A 148 8.39 -1.96 11.73
CA VAL A 148 8.83 -2.35 13.08
C VAL A 148 8.08 -1.60 14.18
N ARG A 149 7.58 -0.40 13.89
CA ARG A 149 6.76 0.38 14.84
C ARG A 149 5.30 -0.02 14.87
N ILE A 150 4.81 -0.83 13.93
CA ILE A 150 3.43 -1.28 13.98
C ILE A 150 3.22 -2.20 15.19
N ALA A 151 2.15 -1.94 15.94
CA ALA A 151 1.80 -2.70 17.12
C ALA A 151 1.45 -4.17 16.77
N PRO A 152 1.83 -5.13 17.65
CA PRO A 152 1.56 -6.55 17.46
C PRO A 152 0.06 -6.89 17.46
N ARG A 153 -0.77 -6.16 18.20
CA ARG A 153 -2.22 -6.38 18.23
C ARG A 153 -2.99 -5.11 18.00
N GLU A 154 -4.18 -5.22 17.41
CA GLU A 154 -5.17 -4.16 17.37
C GLU A 154 -5.84 -4.04 18.75
N SER A 155 -5.09 -3.56 19.74
CA SER A 155 -5.64 -3.26 21.06
C SER A 155 -6.13 -1.81 21.13
N GLN A 156 -7.05 -1.54 22.06
CA GLN A 156 -7.47 -0.17 22.41
C GLN A 156 -6.26 0.68 22.82
N ARG A 157 -5.27 0.06 23.50
CA ARG A 157 -4.05 0.72 23.92
C ARG A 157 -2.87 0.24 23.08
N VAL A 158 -2.27 1.18 22.35
CA VAL A 158 -1.05 0.94 21.58
C VAL A 158 0.13 0.87 22.57
N PRO A 159 1.01 -0.16 22.48
CA PRO A 159 2.20 -0.24 23.33
C PRO A 159 3.15 0.94 23.13
N ASP A 160 3.99 1.19 24.13
CA ASP A 160 4.97 2.27 24.11
C ASP A 160 5.95 2.12 22.93
N GLY A 161 6.21 3.22 22.22
CA GLY A 161 7.08 3.22 21.03
C GLY A 161 6.48 2.54 19.79
N LYS A 162 5.19 2.15 19.83
CA LYS A 162 4.46 1.57 18.70
C LYS A 162 3.37 2.51 18.18
N ILE A 163 2.87 2.22 16.99
CA ILE A 163 1.74 2.89 16.34
C ILE A 163 0.72 1.85 15.86
N ALA A 164 -0.55 2.26 15.77
CA ALA A 164 -1.56 1.43 15.13
C ALA A 164 -1.28 1.32 13.62
N TYR A 165 -1.51 0.15 13.01
CA TYR A 165 -1.25 -0.04 11.57
C TYR A 165 -2.08 0.93 10.70
N ARG A 166 -3.31 1.27 11.10
CA ARG A 166 -4.12 2.27 10.38
C ARG A 166 -3.49 3.67 10.39
N THR A 167 -2.79 4.02 11.47
CA THR A 167 -2.02 5.27 11.54
C THR A 167 -0.83 5.20 10.58
N ALA A 168 -0.11 4.08 10.55
CA ALA A 168 0.98 3.87 9.59
C ALA A 168 0.50 3.98 8.13
N LEU A 169 -0.67 3.42 7.81
CA LEU A 169 -1.26 3.55 6.48
C LEU A 169 -1.70 4.98 6.16
N ALA A 170 -2.21 5.72 7.14
CA ALA A 170 -2.56 7.14 6.95
C ALA A 170 -1.32 7.99 6.68
N ILE A 171 -0.17 7.68 7.31
CA ILE A 171 1.12 8.32 7.02
C ILE A 171 1.46 8.12 5.53
N ALA A 172 1.46 6.88 5.03
CA ALA A 172 1.77 6.61 3.62
C ALA A 172 0.74 7.15 2.62
N GLU A 173 -0.51 7.30 3.04
CA GLU A 173 -1.56 7.92 2.22
C GLU A 173 -1.27 9.40 1.98
N HIS A 174 -0.89 10.13 3.03
CA HIS A 174 -0.69 11.58 2.98
C HIS A 174 0.74 12.01 2.65
N ILE A 175 1.74 11.17 2.92
CA ILE A 175 3.16 11.52 2.88
C ILE A 175 3.87 10.49 2.00
N LYS A 176 4.40 10.93 0.86
CA LYS A 176 5.01 10.03 -0.14
C LYS A 176 6.50 9.80 0.08
N GLU A 177 7.16 10.70 0.79
CA GLU A 177 8.60 10.63 1.03
C GLU A 177 8.92 9.66 2.19
N PRO A 178 9.68 8.56 1.94
CA PRO A 178 9.97 7.55 2.96
C PRO A 178 10.62 8.10 4.23
N ALA A 179 11.61 8.99 4.09
CA ALA A 179 12.31 9.60 5.24
C ALA A 179 11.35 10.34 6.18
N LYS A 180 10.39 11.10 5.62
CA LYS A 180 9.36 11.79 6.42
C LYS A 180 8.37 10.83 7.06
N GLN A 181 8.02 9.73 6.38
CA GLN A 181 7.15 8.71 6.98
C GLN A 181 7.80 8.12 8.24
N ILE A 182 9.10 7.84 8.21
CA ILE A 182 9.87 7.32 9.34
C ILE A 182 9.87 8.33 10.50
N GLN A 183 10.18 9.59 10.22
CA GLN A 183 10.21 10.66 11.23
C GLN A 183 8.85 10.82 11.92
N ILE A 184 7.77 10.89 11.14
CA ILE A 184 6.42 11.10 11.67
C ILE A 184 5.93 9.88 12.45
N ALA A 185 6.25 8.67 11.99
CA ALA A 185 5.95 7.45 12.72
C ALA A 185 6.69 7.41 14.07
N ALA A 186 7.95 7.83 14.11
CA ALA A 186 8.73 7.93 15.35
C ALA A 186 8.13 8.96 16.31
N GLN A 187 7.83 10.16 15.82
CA GLN A 187 7.26 11.23 16.65
C GLN A 187 5.89 10.84 17.24
N ILE A 188 4.99 10.26 16.44
CA ILE A 188 3.69 9.77 16.91
C ILE A 188 3.85 8.71 18.00
N ALA A 189 4.84 7.84 17.87
CA ALA A 189 5.12 6.77 18.81
C ALA A 189 5.71 7.30 20.14
N GLU A 190 6.62 8.27 20.07
CA GLU A 190 7.28 8.89 21.22
C GLU A 190 6.31 9.77 22.04
N GLU A 191 5.53 10.61 21.36
CA GLU A 191 4.53 11.49 21.99
C GLU A 191 3.26 10.74 22.41
N ARG A 192 3.15 9.44 22.11
CA ARG A 192 1.99 8.58 22.40
C ARG A 192 0.68 9.20 21.91
N MET A 193 0.70 9.81 20.73
CA MET A 193 -0.43 10.56 20.23
C MET A 193 -1.67 9.65 20.10
N PRO A 194 -2.83 10.04 20.67
CA PRO A 194 -4.08 9.35 20.43
C PRO A 194 -4.42 9.29 18.94
N LYS A 195 -5.17 8.28 18.50
CA LYS A 195 -5.50 8.07 17.07
C LYS A 195 -6.06 9.32 16.38
N ALA A 196 -6.88 10.11 17.07
CA ALA A 196 -7.44 11.36 16.54
C ALA A 196 -6.35 12.44 16.35
N ALA A 197 -5.54 12.67 17.38
CA ALA A 197 -4.43 13.63 17.36
C ALA A 197 -3.38 13.24 16.30
N ALA A 198 -3.03 11.96 16.20
CA ALA A 198 -2.12 11.47 15.17
C ALA A 198 -2.65 11.73 13.75
N ARG A 199 -3.95 11.55 13.50
CA ARG A 199 -4.56 11.86 12.19
C ARG A 199 -4.53 13.36 11.89
N GLU A 200 -4.78 14.21 12.89
CA GLU A 200 -4.68 15.66 12.73
C GLU A 200 -3.23 16.08 12.47
N PHE A 201 -2.28 15.54 13.22
CA PHE A 201 -0.85 15.76 13.04
C PHE A 201 -0.41 15.38 11.63
N ILE A 202 -0.72 14.16 11.16
CA ILE A 202 -0.41 13.71 9.79
C ILE A 202 -1.01 14.68 8.75
N ARG A 203 -2.25 15.15 8.94
CA ARG A 203 -2.88 16.10 8.01
C ARG A 203 -2.20 17.47 8.03
N LYS A 204 -1.83 17.99 9.21
CA LYS A 204 -1.11 19.27 9.35
C LYS A 204 0.26 19.17 8.70
N THR A 205 1.04 18.16 9.04
CA THR A 205 2.35 17.93 8.43
C THR A 205 2.25 17.71 6.93
N ALA A 206 1.21 17.02 6.43
CA ALA A 206 0.95 16.87 5.00
C ALA A 206 0.53 18.19 4.31
N ALA A 207 -0.14 19.09 5.02
CA ALA A 207 -0.52 20.40 4.52
C ALA A 207 0.65 21.39 4.54
N GLU A 208 1.53 21.30 5.53
CA GLU A 208 2.77 22.07 5.64
C GLU A 208 3.85 21.56 4.65
N SER A 209 3.85 20.26 4.35
CA SER A 209 4.72 19.67 3.32
C SER A 209 4.15 19.74 1.90
N LYS A 210 2.88 20.15 1.72
CA LYS A 210 2.46 20.74 0.45
C LYS A 210 3.18 22.09 0.35
N PRO A 211 3.92 22.36 -0.74
CA PRO A 211 4.61 23.63 -0.85
C PRO A 211 3.60 24.77 -0.85
N THR A 212 3.52 25.49 0.27
CA THR A 212 3.29 26.93 0.25
C THR A 212 4.41 27.52 -0.58
N ALA A 213 4.14 27.85 -1.84
CA ALA A 213 5.00 28.82 -2.50
C ALA A 213 4.97 30.11 -1.67
N PRO A 214 6.09 30.83 -1.42
CA PRO A 214 7.33 30.85 -2.21
C PRO A 214 8.66 30.83 -1.40
N LYS A 215 9.78 30.80 -2.16
CA LYS A 215 11.20 31.04 -1.78
C LYS A 215 12.10 29.85 -1.39
N VAL A 216 12.10 28.76 -2.14
CA VAL A 216 13.35 28.00 -2.43
C VAL A 216 13.24 27.43 -3.85
N VAL A 217 13.42 28.27 -4.86
CA VAL A 217 13.61 27.82 -6.25
C VAL A 217 14.93 28.41 -6.69
N GLN A 218 16.03 27.66 -6.55
CA GLN A 218 17.20 27.94 -7.38
C GLN A 218 18.14 26.77 -7.69
N GLU A 219 18.08 25.60 -7.02
CA GLU A 219 19.16 24.60 -7.24
C GLU A 219 18.81 23.22 -7.82
N VAL A 220 17.55 22.82 -8.03
CA VAL A 220 17.25 21.44 -8.53
C VAL A 220 16.56 21.39 -9.92
N VAL A 221 16.52 22.50 -10.67
CA VAL A 221 15.81 22.55 -11.97
C VAL A 221 16.68 22.18 -13.19
N ARG A 222 17.85 21.52 -13.02
CA ARG A 222 18.76 21.34 -14.16
C ARG A 222 18.48 20.17 -15.11
N ASP A 223 17.76 19.12 -14.72
CA ASP A 223 17.66 17.90 -15.57
C ASP A 223 16.26 17.32 -15.84
N SER A 224 15.17 18.00 -15.49
CA SER A 224 13.82 17.52 -15.82
C SER A 224 13.32 18.14 -17.14
N GLN A 225 12.99 17.31 -18.14
CA GLN A 225 12.38 17.79 -19.38
C GLN A 225 11.11 18.61 -19.08
N PRO A 226 10.93 19.81 -19.68
CA PRO A 226 9.77 20.64 -19.41
C PRO A 226 8.48 19.93 -19.83
N THR A 227 7.40 20.12 -19.07
CA THR A 227 6.11 19.46 -19.30
C THR A 227 4.98 20.49 -19.44
N LEU A 228 4.17 20.37 -20.48
CA LEU A 228 2.90 21.11 -20.64
C LEU A 228 1.73 20.21 -20.23
N VAL A 229 0.89 20.72 -19.34
CA VAL A 229 -0.28 19.99 -18.81
C VAL A 229 -1.52 20.37 -19.61
N PHE A 230 -2.27 19.36 -20.04
CA PHE A 230 -3.52 19.50 -20.79
C PHE A 230 -4.68 18.88 -20.02
N ASN A 231 -5.89 19.36 -20.28
CA ASN A 231 -7.10 18.70 -19.82
C ASN A 231 -7.42 17.50 -20.72
N HIS A 232 -8.08 16.47 -20.17
CA HIS A 232 -8.47 15.28 -20.94
C HIS A 232 -9.32 15.60 -22.18
N ARG A 233 -10.12 16.67 -22.14
CA ARG A 233 -10.92 17.13 -23.28
C ARG A 233 -10.08 17.59 -24.48
N ASN A 234 -8.83 17.97 -24.23
CA ASN A 234 -7.92 18.49 -25.26
C ASN A 234 -7.13 17.38 -25.96
N TYR A 235 -7.29 16.12 -25.54
CA TYR A 235 -6.49 14.98 -26.02
C TYR A 235 -6.49 14.86 -27.55
N LYS A 236 -7.68 14.86 -28.19
CA LYS A 236 -7.81 14.74 -29.65
C LYS A 236 -7.17 15.91 -30.38
N SER A 237 -7.39 17.15 -29.91
CA SER A 237 -6.85 18.37 -30.52
C SER A 237 -5.33 18.50 -30.37
N VAL A 238 -4.77 17.97 -29.28
CA VAL A 238 -3.31 17.88 -29.10
C VAL A 238 -2.73 16.89 -30.11
N LEU A 239 -3.31 15.69 -30.22
CA LEU A 239 -2.84 14.67 -31.16
C LEU A 239 -2.92 15.12 -32.63
N SER A 240 -3.95 15.87 -33.01
CA SER A 240 -4.10 16.41 -34.36
C SER A 240 -3.21 17.63 -34.63
N GLY A 241 -2.44 18.12 -33.65
CA GLY A 241 -1.56 19.28 -33.81
C GLY A 241 -2.30 20.62 -33.97
N SER A 242 -3.63 20.63 -33.78
CA SER A 242 -4.44 21.85 -33.89
C SER A 242 -4.47 22.65 -32.58
N LYS A 243 -4.08 22.03 -31.45
CA LYS A 243 -4.06 22.69 -30.14
C LYS A 243 -2.87 23.64 -29.98
N THR A 244 -3.13 24.89 -29.62
CA THR A 244 -2.20 25.86 -29.01
C THR A 244 -2.53 26.00 -27.52
N GLN A 245 -1.62 26.41 -26.65
CA GLN A 245 -1.91 26.63 -25.22
C GLN A 245 -1.60 28.05 -24.73
N ALA A 246 -2.63 28.74 -24.23
CA ALA A 246 -2.54 30.06 -23.61
C ALA A 246 -2.35 29.91 -22.09
N THR A 247 -1.34 30.57 -21.52
CA THR A 247 -1.12 30.59 -20.07
C THR A 247 -0.88 32.00 -19.52
N ARG A 248 -1.46 32.27 -18.34
CA ARG A 248 -1.18 33.45 -17.51
C ARG A 248 0.12 33.32 -16.71
N ARG A 249 0.60 32.09 -16.49
CA ARG A 249 1.84 31.83 -15.75
C ARG A 249 3.03 32.12 -16.65
N ARG A 250 4.15 32.57 -16.07
CA ARG A 250 5.42 32.68 -16.80
C ARG A 250 5.73 31.28 -17.35
N VAL A 251 5.81 31.16 -18.68
CA VAL A 251 6.23 29.92 -19.34
C VAL A 251 7.58 29.54 -18.75
N ASP A 252 7.77 28.25 -18.46
CA ASP A 252 9.02 27.73 -17.93
C ASP A 252 10.20 28.22 -18.80
N PRO A 253 11.26 28.83 -18.23
CA PRO A 253 12.39 29.36 -18.99
C PRO A 253 13.10 28.35 -19.90
N ASN A 254 12.94 27.06 -19.61
CA ASN A 254 13.49 25.94 -20.38
C ASN A 254 12.62 25.56 -21.59
N ILE A 255 11.41 26.12 -21.72
CA ILE A 255 10.56 25.98 -22.90
C ILE A 255 10.88 27.14 -23.84
N ARG A 256 11.60 26.85 -24.91
CA ARG A 256 11.96 27.79 -25.97
C ARG A 256 11.50 27.23 -27.32
N GLU A 257 11.52 28.08 -28.34
CA GLU A 257 11.29 27.63 -29.70
C GLU A 257 12.30 26.52 -30.07
N GLY A 258 11.81 25.40 -30.60
CA GLY A 258 12.58 24.20 -30.89
C GLY A 258 12.71 23.19 -29.73
N SER A 259 12.33 23.54 -28.50
CA SER A 259 12.42 22.63 -27.34
C SER A 259 11.48 21.43 -27.43
N LEU A 260 11.97 20.26 -27.01
CA LEU A 260 11.20 19.02 -26.91
C LEU A 260 10.66 18.88 -25.48
N ILE A 261 9.34 18.77 -25.35
CA ILE A 261 8.61 18.84 -24.09
C ILE A 261 7.59 17.71 -23.99
N ARG A 262 7.13 17.40 -22.79
CA ARG A 262 6.12 16.34 -22.57
C ARG A 262 4.71 16.91 -22.47
N GLY A 263 3.74 16.26 -23.10
CA GLY A 263 2.30 16.56 -22.92
C GLY A 263 1.67 15.67 -21.84
N ALA A 264 1.11 16.26 -20.78
CA ALA A 264 0.54 15.52 -19.66
C ALA A 264 -0.98 15.70 -19.54
N VAL A 265 -1.75 14.62 -19.74
CA VAL A 265 -3.09 14.38 -19.17
C VAL A 265 -2.95 13.18 -18.21
N SER A 266 -2.33 12.13 -18.74
CA SER A 266 -1.36 11.19 -18.18
C SER A 266 -0.34 11.06 -19.33
N TYR A 267 0.97 11.16 -19.11
CA TYR A 267 1.97 11.30 -20.20
C TYR A 267 1.69 10.43 -21.44
N PHE A 268 1.31 11.06 -22.56
CA PHE A 268 0.80 10.35 -23.76
C PHE A 268 1.48 10.77 -25.07
N ALA A 269 2.22 11.88 -25.07
CA ALA A 269 2.91 12.36 -26.26
C ALA A 269 4.13 13.22 -25.92
N ASP A 270 5.13 13.15 -26.80
CA ASP A 270 6.25 14.08 -26.89
C ASP A 270 5.87 15.18 -27.89
N LEU A 271 6.02 16.44 -27.48
CA LEU A 271 5.66 17.63 -28.25
C LEU A 271 6.91 18.48 -28.51
N GLN A 272 6.99 19.13 -29.67
CA GLN A 272 8.03 20.12 -29.97
C GLN A 272 7.40 21.50 -30.04
N VAL A 273 7.97 22.45 -29.31
CA VAL A 273 7.52 23.84 -29.29
C VAL A 273 7.93 24.54 -30.58
N GLU A 274 6.97 25.09 -31.31
CA GLU A 274 7.17 25.83 -32.56
C GLU A 274 7.22 27.35 -32.36
N GLY A 275 6.82 27.85 -31.19
CA GLY A 275 6.96 29.26 -30.87
C GLY A 275 6.14 29.69 -29.67
N ILE A 276 6.59 30.76 -29.02
CA ILE A 276 5.93 31.35 -27.86
C ILE A 276 5.67 32.83 -28.16
N THR A 277 4.40 33.21 -28.23
CA THR A 277 4.02 34.60 -28.49
C THR A 277 3.32 35.18 -27.27
N ARG A 278 3.68 36.39 -26.85
CA ARG A 278 2.94 37.12 -25.82
C ARG A 278 1.97 38.08 -26.48
N LYS A 279 0.69 38.00 -26.10
CA LYS A 279 -0.36 38.89 -26.58
C LYS A 279 -1.20 39.37 -25.41
N ARG A 280 -1.80 40.56 -25.52
CA ARG A 280 -2.90 40.93 -24.62
C ARG A 280 -4.16 40.16 -24.99
N LEU A 281 -5.05 39.90 -24.04
CA LEU A 281 -6.31 39.21 -24.29
C LEU A 281 -7.17 39.89 -25.37
N LYS A 282 -7.12 41.22 -25.47
CA LYS A 282 -7.79 41.98 -26.54
C LYS A 282 -7.20 41.76 -27.94
N GLU A 283 -5.96 41.29 -28.03
CA GLU A 283 -5.22 41.05 -29.29
C GLU A 283 -5.36 39.59 -29.77
N LEU A 284 -6.17 38.76 -29.09
CA LEU A 284 -6.45 37.39 -29.52
C LEU A 284 -7.36 37.37 -30.75
N THR A 285 -6.95 36.57 -31.73
CA THR A 285 -7.69 36.41 -33.00
C THR A 285 -8.64 35.21 -32.94
N ALA A 286 -9.58 35.13 -33.88
CA ALA A 286 -10.45 33.95 -34.03
C ALA A 286 -9.64 32.65 -34.25
N LEU A 287 -8.51 32.76 -34.96
CA LEU A 287 -7.58 31.65 -35.18
C LEU A 287 -6.87 31.20 -33.89
N ASP A 288 -6.57 32.13 -32.97
CA ASP A 288 -6.02 31.77 -31.66
C ASP A 288 -7.08 31.01 -30.82
N ALA A 289 -8.35 31.46 -30.84
CA ALA A 289 -9.45 30.80 -30.13
C ALA A 289 -9.77 29.40 -30.68
N GLU A 290 -9.79 29.26 -32.01
CA GLU A 290 -9.97 27.98 -32.69
C GLU A 290 -8.85 27.00 -32.32
N ARG A 291 -7.59 27.46 -32.30
CA ARG A 291 -6.46 26.62 -31.90
C ARG A 291 -6.44 26.31 -30.41
N GLU A 292 -7.06 27.09 -29.54
CA GLU A 292 -7.14 26.75 -28.12
C GLU A 292 -8.13 25.61 -27.81
N GLY A 293 -9.04 25.27 -28.70
CA GLY A 293 -10.00 24.18 -28.41
C GLY A 293 -11.20 24.09 -29.33
N GLY A 294 -11.08 24.63 -30.55
CA GLY A 294 -12.16 24.74 -31.52
C GLY A 294 -13.19 25.81 -31.17
N TYR A 295 -12.82 26.80 -30.34
CA TYR A 295 -13.75 27.80 -29.87
C TYR A 295 -13.92 28.94 -30.87
N SER A 296 -15.13 29.51 -30.94
CA SER A 296 -15.30 30.88 -31.42
C SER A 296 -14.65 31.88 -30.44
N LEU A 297 -14.39 33.11 -30.89
CA LEU A 297 -13.79 34.14 -30.01
C LEU A 297 -14.69 34.44 -28.78
N GLU A 298 -16.00 34.35 -28.94
CA GLU A 298 -16.97 34.56 -27.86
C GLU A 298 -17.01 33.37 -26.89
N GLU A 299 -16.97 32.15 -27.41
CA GLU A 299 -16.89 30.94 -26.60
C GLU A 299 -15.59 30.87 -25.80
N PHE A 300 -14.47 31.29 -26.39
CA PHE A 300 -13.20 31.40 -25.70
C PHE A 300 -13.28 32.40 -24.55
N LYS A 301 -13.90 33.58 -24.75
CA LYS A 301 -14.12 34.57 -23.68
C LYS A 301 -14.95 33.99 -22.53
N ALA A 302 -16.02 33.25 -22.84
CA ALA A 302 -16.86 32.60 -21.84
C ALA A 302 -16.11 31.50 -21.07
N TYR A 303 -15.37 30.64 -21.78
CA TYR A 303 -14.51 29.62 -21.19
C TYR A 303 -13.44 30.25 -20.28
N TRP A 304 -12.75 31.27 -20.78
CA TRP A 304 -11.73 32.01 -20.03
C TRP A 304 -12.29 32.62 -18.77
N THR A 305 -13.47 33.24 -18.87
CA THR A 305 -14.13 33.88 -17.74
C THR A 305 -14.53 32.86 -16.67
N LYS A 306 -15.02 31.69 -17.09
CA LYS A 306 -15.38 30.58 -16.19
C LYS A 306 -14.16 30.00 -15.47
N GLN A 307 -13.02 29.89 -16.14
CA GLN A 307 -11.81 29.28 -15.57
C GLN A 307 -10.99 30.23 -14.71
N TYR A 308 -10.93 31.51 -15.09
CA TYR A 308 -9.94 32.45 -14.56
C TYR A 308 -10.54 33.77 -14.02
N GLY A 309 -11.88 33.85 -13.90
CA GLY A 309 -12.59 35.02 -13.40
C GLY A 309 -12.83 36.08 -14.46
N LYS A 310 -13.21 37.30 -14.05
CA LYS A 310 -13.63 38.38 -14.97
C LYS A 310 -12.63 38.63 -16.10
N TRP A 311 -13.12 38.73 -17.34
CA TRP A 311 -12.31 39.06 -18.51
C TRP A 311 -11.64 40.42 -18.37
N ASN A 312 -10.30 40.45 -18.46
CA ASN A 312 -9.49 41.68 -18.43
C ASN A 312 -8.79 41.87 -19.79
N PRO A 313 -9.23 42.82 -20.64
CA PRO A 313 -8.68 43.02 -21.98
C PRO A 313 -7.17 43.30 -22.05
N ASP A 314 -6.60 43.91 -21.01
CA ASP A 314 -5.18 44.29 -20.96
C ASP A 314 -4.27 43.23 -20.35
N GLU A 315 -4.83 42.10 -19.92
CA GLU A 315 -4.06 40.99 -19.39
C GLU A 315 -3.20 40.33 -20.47
N VAL A 316 -1.91 40.15 -20.17
CA VAL A 316 -0.94 39.54 -21.09
C VAL A 316 -0.91 38.03 -20.86
N VAL A 317 -1.09 37.28 -21.96
CA VAL A 317 -1.02 35.82 -21.98
C VAL A 317 0.09 35.35 -22.90
N SER A 318 0.71 34.22 -22.57
CA SER A 318 1.68 33.56 -23.45
C SER A 318 0.98 32.43 -24.19
N LEU A 319 0.98 32.50 -25.52
CA LEU A 319 0.50 31.47 -26.44
C LEU A 319 1.68 30.58 -26.83
N VAL A 320 1.63 29.31 -26.43
CA VAL A 320 2.65 28.30 -26.76
C VAL A 320 2.12 27.43 -27.90
N ARG A 321 2.76 27.53 -29.07
CA ARG A 321 2.51 26.66 -30.23
C ARG A 321 3.43 25.46 -30.17
N PHE A 322 2.90 24.28 -30.46
CA PHE A 322 3.65 23.04 -30.46
C PHE A 322 3.07 22.04 -31.47
N LYS A 323 3.90 21.14 -31.97
CA LYS A 323 3.49 19.98 -32.77
C LYS A 323 3.80 18.68 -32.04
N VAL A 324 3.07 17.62 -32.37
CA VAL A 324 3.33 16.28 -31.83
C VAL A 324 4.51 15.67 -32.58
N VAL A 325 5.52 15.20 -31.84
CA VAL A 325 6.67 14.48 -32.41
C VAL A 325 6.46 12.97 -32.32
N ARG A 326 5.93 12.50 -31.19
CA ARG A 326 5.71 11.07 -30.94
C ARG A 326 4.52 10.87 -30.02
N VAL A 327 3.61 9.99 -30.42
CA VAL A 327 2.52 9.50 -29.56
C VAL A 327 2.99 8.22 -28.87
N ARG A 328 2.68 8.04 -27.58
CA ARG A 328 3.01 6.83 -26.83
C ARG A 328 1.83 5.91 -26.64
#